data_AF-A0A382H585-F1
#
_entry.id   AF-A0A382H585-F1
#
_cell.length_a   1.000
_cell.length_b   1.000
_cell.length_c   1.000
_cell.angle_alpha   90.00
_cell.angle_beta   90.00
_cell.angle_gamma   90.00
#
_symmetry.space_group_name_H-M   'P 1'
#
loop_
_entity.id
_entity.type
_entity.pdbx_description
1 polymer ?
#
loop_
_entity_poly.entity_id
_entity_poly.type
_entity_poly.pdbx_seq_one_letter_code
_entity_poly.pdbx_strand_id
1 'polypeptide(L)'
;MKILIVGPSWVGDSVISQSLFKIIFSIHKEICIDVLAPEWTIDIYQRMKEINHAYKNPFNHGEIKIGDRMAFGNSIRVEEYDQAIVLPNSLKSALIPFFAKIPLRTGWRGEMRYALINDMRILDKSMYPRMVDR
;
A
#
# COMPACT_ATOMS: atom_id res chain seq x y z
N MET A 1 8.93 8.96 -10.56
CA MET A 1 8.32 8.86 -9.21
C MET A 1 8.17 7.40 -8.86
N LYS A 2 8.56 6.98 -7.65
CA LYS A 2 8.48 5.60 -7.17
C LYS A 2 7.47 5.48 -6.02
N ILE A 3 6.45 4.65 -6.22
CA ILE A 3 5.37 4.43 -5.25
C ILE A 3 5.44 3.02 -4.68
N LEU A 4 5.35 2.92 -3.36
CA LEU A 4 5.08 1.67 -2.66
C LEU A 4 3.59 1.53 -2.36
N ILE A 5 2.95 0.50 -2.91
CA ILE A 5 1.58 0.11 -2.54
C ILE A 5 1.64 -0.90 -1.41
N VAL A 6 0.96 -0.64 -0.30
CA VAL A 6 0.68 -1.71 0.67
C VAL A 6 -0.61 -2.40 0.23
N GLY A 7 -0.48 -3.61 -0.31
CA GLY A 7 -1.60 -4.35 -0.89
C GLY A 7 -2.54 -4.96 0.17
N PRO A 8 -3.85 -5.09 -0.12
CA PRO A 8 -4.78 -5.86 0.69
C PRO A 8 -4.41 -7.34 0.77
N SER A 9 -4.97 -8.01 1.79
CA SER A 9 -4.75 -9.45 2.01
C SER A 9 -5.80 -10.35 1.35
N TRP A 10 -6.79 -9.79 0.65
CA TRP A 10 -7.86 -10.54 0.01
C TRP A 10 -7.71 -10.51 -1.51
N VAL A 11 -8.03 -11.64 -2.15
CA VAL A 11 -7.94 -11.81 -3.61
C VAL A 11 -8.81 -10.78 -4.34
N GLY A 12 -10.07 -10.62 -3.93
CA GLY A 12 -10.99 -9.68 -4.56
C GLY A 12 -10.51 -8.23 -4.49
N ASP A 13 -10.07 -7.79 -3.32
CA ASP A 13 -9.53 -6.44 -3.12
C ASP A 13 -8.25 -6.21 -3.93
N SER A 14 -7.40 -7.25 -4.04
CA SER A 14 -6.18 -7.17 -4.85
C SER A 14 -6.51 -6.93 -6.32
N VAL A 15 -7.50 -7.64 -6.87
CA VAL A 15 -7.97 -7.42 -8.25
C VAL A 15 -8.58 -6.02 -8.41
N ILE A 16 -9.42 -5.58 -7.46
CA ILE A 16 -10.03 -4.24 -7.48
C ILE A 16 -8.95 -3.15 -7.50
N SER A 17 -7.88 -3.32 -6.72
CA SER A 17 -6.79 -2.35 -6.60
C SER A 17 -6.09 -2.03 -7.93
N GLN A 18 -6.14 -2.92 -8.93
CA GLN A 18 -5.56 -2.64 -10.25
C GLN A 18 -6.16 -1.38 -10.91
N SER A 19 -7.41 -1.06 -10.61
CA SER A 19 -8.07 0.16 -11.11
C SER A 19 -7.31 1.42 -10.69
N LEU A 20 -6.80 1.45 -9.45
CA LEU A 20 -5.96 2.53 -8.96
C LEU A 20 -4.66 2.62 -9.76
N PHE A 21 -3.97 1.50 -9.99
CA PHE A 21 -2.68 1.49 -10.68
C PHE A 21 -2.82 1.97 -12.13
N LYS A 22 -3.91 1.60 -12.81
CA LYS A 22 -4.24 2.08 -14.16
C LYS A 22 -4.45 3.60 -14.20
N ILE A 23 -5.10 4.17 -13.20
CA ILE A 23 -5.31 5.61 -13.08
C ILE A 23 -3.97 6.32 -12.80
N ILE A 24 -3.15 5.78 -11.90
CA ILE A 24 -1.83 6.34 -11.59
C ILE A 24 -0.94 6.38 -12.86
N PHE A 25 -0.92 5.29 -13.63
CA PHE A 25 -0.20 5.22 -14.91
C PHE A 25 -0.72 6.18 -15.98
N SER A 26 -2.03 6.44 -16.02
CA SER A 26 -2.60 7.36 -17.01
C SER A 26 -2.21 8.81 -16.76
N ILE A 27 -1.95 9.16 -15.50
CA ILE A 27 -1.54 10.51 -15.08
C ILE A 27 -0.01 10.68 -15.21
N HIS A 28 0.78 9.65 -14.90
CA HIS A 28 2.24 9.71 -14.89
C HIS A 28 2.85 8.59 -15.74
N LYS A 29 3.38 8.94 -16.93
CA LYS A 29 3.97 7.95 -17.86
C LYS A 29 5.28 7.31 -17.39
N GLU A 30 6.01 7.95 -16.48
CA GLU A 30 7.29 7.47 -15.93
C GLU A 30 7.17 7.18 -14.41
N ILE A 31 6.20 6.34 -14.07
CA ILE A 31 5.94 5.91 -12.70
C ILE A 31 6.40 4.49 -12.47
N CYS A 32 7.06 4.25 -11.34
CA CYS A 32 7.42 2.93 -10.88
C CYS A 32 6.52 2.58 -9.69
N ILE A 33 5.76 1.49 -9.80
CA ILE A 33 4.86 1.04 -8.74
C ILE A 33 5.33 -0.33 -8.28
N ASP A 34 5.78 -0.38 -7.03
CA ASP A 34 6.05 -1.63 -6.35
C ASP A 34 4.94 -1.92 -5.34
N VAL A 35 4.66 -3.19 -5.08
CA VAL A 35 3.61 -3.59 -4.14
C VAL A 35 4.14 -4.55 -3.09
N LEU A 36 3.76 -4.31 -1.84
CA LEU A 36 3.98 -5.21 -0.72
C LEU A 36 2.70 -6.00 -0.45
N ALA A 37 2.71 -7.30 -0.73
CA ALA A 37 1.51 -8.15 -0.67
C ALA A 37 1.78 -9.50 0.01
N PRO A 38 0.80 -10.11 0.69
CA PRO A 38 0.92 -11.48 1.19
C PRO A 38 1.16 -12.49 0.07
N GLU A 39 1.77 -13.62 0.44
CA GLU A 39 2.15 -14.70 -0.50
C GLU A 39 1.02 -15.10 -1.44
N TRP A 40 -0.19 -15.34 -0.92
CA TRP A 40 -1.32 -15.83 -1.72
C TRP A 40 -1.93 -14.78 -2.67
N THR A 41 -1.53 -13.52 -2.56
CA THR A 41 -1.95 -12.44 -3.49
C THR A 41 -0.83 -11.97 -4.40
N ILE A 42 0.43 -12.38 -4.16
CA ILE A 42 1.60 -11.85 -4.86
C ILE A 42 1.54 -12.12 -6.37
N ASP A 43 1.12 -13.33 -6.76
CA ASP A 43 1.02 -13.74 -8.16
C ASP A 43 -0.07 -12.98 -8.93
N ILE A 44 -1.05 -12.39 -8.23
CA ILE A 44 -2.06 -11.54 -8.86
C ILE A 44 -1.40 -10.24 -9.31
N TYR A 45 -0.61 -9.62 -8.43
CA TYR A 45 0.10 -8.38 -8.74
C TYR A 45 1.18 -8.56 -9.80
N GLN A 46 1.89 -9.69 -9.80
CA GLN A 46 2.89 -10.00 -10.83
C GLN A 46 2.30 -10.11 -12.24
N ARG A 47 0.99 -10.32 -12.37
CA ARG A 47 0.27 -10.33 -13.65
C ARG A 47 -0.22 -8.95 -14.09
N MET A 48 -0.09 -7.93 -13.25
CA MET A 48 -0.49 -6.56 -13.57
C MET A 48 0.66 -5.83 -14.25
N LYS A 49 0.45 -5.38 -15.50
CA LYS A 49 1.45 -4.64 -16.29
C LYS A 49 1.90 -3.33 -15.63
N GLU A 50 1.08 -2.80 -14.72
CA GLU A 50 1.35 -1.56 -13.99
C GLU A 50 2.34 -1.78 -12.82
N ILE A 51 2.57 -3.03 -12.40
CA ILE A 51 3.45 -3.34 -11.27
C ILE A 51 4.87 -3.61 -11.79
N ASN A 52 5.85 -2.89 -11.24
CA ASN A 52 7.27 -3.11 -11.48
C ASN A 52 7.79 -4.29 -10.65
N HIS A 53 7.54 -4.29 -9.34
CA HIS A 53 7.92 -5.39 -8.46
C HIS A 53 6.83 -5.71 -7.42
N ALA A 54 6.63 -6.99 -7.14
CA ALA A 54 5.77 -7.44 -6.05
C ALA A 54 6.62 -8.10 -4.95
N TYR A 55 6.79 -7.38 -3.84
CA TYR A 55 7.49 -7.86 -2.66
C TYR A 55 6.55 -8.68 -1.77
N LYS A 56 7.04 -9.83 -1.31
CA LYS A 56 6.37 -10.61 -0.29
C LYS A 56 6.32 -9.83 1.02
N ASN A 57 5.12 -9.67 1.56
CA ASN A 57 4.90 -9.23 2.92
C ASN A 57 5.15 -10.42 3.87
N PRO A 58 6.23 -10.42 4.68
CA PRO A 58 6.59 -11.57 5.51
C PRO A 58 5.68 -11.73 6.75
N PHE A 59 4.72 -10.82 6.95
CA PHE A 59 3.87 -10.79 8.13
C PHE A 59 2.49 -11.37 7.84
N ASN A 60 2.08 -12.36 8.63
CA ASN A 60 0.75 -12.94 8.51
C ASN A 60 -0.33 -11.97 8.98
N HIS A 61 -1.56 -12.21 8.51
CA HIS A 61 -2.70 -11.43 8.97
C HIS A 61 -2.90 -11.62 10.48
N GLY A 62 -2.95 -10.51 11.22
CA GLY A 62 -3.11 -10.51 12.68
C GLY A 62 -1.82 -10.25 13.45
N GLU A 63 -0.65 -10.54 12.85
CA GLU A 63 0.63 -10.35 13.52
C GLU A 63 1.03 -8.87 13.57
N ILE A 64 1.23 -8.37 14.79
CA ILE A 64 1.67 -7.00 15.02
C ILE A 64 3.19 -6.90 14.74
N LYS A 65 4.02 -7.72 15.39
CA LYS A 65 5.48 -7.85 15.19
C LYS A 65 6.19 -6.52 14.88
N ILE A 66 6.07 -5.54 15.79
CA ILE A 66 6.54 -4.16 15.54
C ILE A 66 8.05 -4.13 15.24
N GLY A 67 8.86 -4.85 16.02
CA GLY A 67 10.32 -4.90 15.82
C GLY A 67 10.71 -5.41 14.44
N ASP A 68 10.10 -6.50 14.00
CA ASP A 68 10.35 -7.08 12.67
C ASP A 68 9.86 -6.14 11.55
N ARG A 69 8.71 -5.49 11.72
CA ARG A 69 8.21 -4.47 10.77
C ARG A 69 9.13 -3.26 10.69
N MET A 70 9.74 -2.87 11.81
CA MET A 70 10.73 -1.80 11.86
C MET A 70 12.01 -2.20 11.14
N ALA A 71 12.52 -3.41 11.38
CA ALA A 71 13.69 -3.94 10.68
C ALA A 71 13.43 -4.02 9.16
N PHE A 72 12.29 -4.56 8.75
CA PHE A 72 11.88 -4.63 7.34
C PHE A 72 11.67 -3.24 6.72
N GLY A 73 10.99 -2.35 7.42
CA GLY A 73 10.83 -0.96 6.97
C GLY A 73 12.17 -0.26 6.79
N ASN A 74 13.11 -0.46 7.70
CA ASN A 74 14.48 0.06 7.58
C ASN A 74 15.22 -0.53 6.38
N SER A 75 15.08 -1.83 6.09
CA SER A 75 15.80 -2.48 4.99
C SER A 75 15.33 -2.01 3.62
N ILE A 76 14.05 -1.65 3.47
CA ILE A 76 13.52 -1.13 2.20
C ILE A 76 13.75 0.38 2.01
N ARG A 77 14.40 1.06 2.96
CA ARG A 77 14.72 2.50 2.81
C ARG A 77 15.62 2.78 1.61
N VAL A 78 16.46 1.81 1.24
CA VAL A 78 17.40 1.91 0.10
C VAL A 78 16.67 2.08 -1.23
N GLU A 79 15.38 1.70 -1.26
CA GLU A 79 14.54 1.82 -2.45
C GLU A 79 14.08 3.26 -2.71
N GLU A 80 14.22 4.15 -1.73
CA GLU A 80 13.96 5.60 -1.84
C GLU A 80 12.59 5.94 -2.44
N TYR A 81 11.52 5.29 -1.95
CA TYR A 81 10.16 5.59 -2.38
C TYR A 81 9.76 7.04 -2.09
N ASP A 82 9.17 7.70 -3.08
CA ASP A 82 8.63 9.06 -2.97
C ASP A 82 7.30 9.06 -2.20
N GLN A 83 6.48 8.02 -2.43
CA GLN A 83 5.15 7.91 -1.87
C GLN A 83 4.82 6.47 -1.48
N ALA A 84 4.02 6.31 -0.43
CA ALA A 84 3.34 5.07 -0.12
C ALA A 84 1.83 5.28 -0.16
N ILE A 85 1.11 4.33 -0.77
CA ILE A 85 -0.35 4.29 -0.73
C ILE A 85 -0.78 3.05 0.03
N VAL A 86 -1.44 3.24 1.17
CA VAL A 86 -1.80 2.17 2.10
C VAL A 86 -3.29 1.83 1.95
N LEU A 87 -3.55 0.72 1.25
CA LEU A 87 -4.92 0.28 0.92
C LEU A 87 -5.65 -0.37 2.11
N PRO A 88 -5.03 -1.26 2.93
CA PRO A 88 -5.70 -1.80 4.10
C PRO A 88 -6.01 -0.71 5.13
N ASN A 89 -7.09 -0.86 5.90
CA ASN A 89 -7.47 0.12 6.94
C ASN A 89 -6.80 -0.09 8.31
N SER A 90 -6.13 -1.22 8.52
CA SER A 90 -5.51 -1.57 9.80
C SER A 90 -4.30 -0.68 10.14
N LEU A 91 -4.08 -0.38 11.42
CA LEU A 91 -2.94 0.41 11.91
C LEU A 91 -1.60 -0.20 11.47
N LYS A 92 -1.46 -1.52 11.64
CA LYS A 92 -0.23 -2.27 11.33
C LYS A 92 0.21 -2.17 9.87
N SER A 93 -0.72 -1.95 8.95
CA SER A 93 -0.41 -1.82 7.51
C SER A 93 0.38 -0.55 7.20
N ALA A 94 0.25 0.50 8.02
CA ALA A 94 0.96 1.76 7.83
C ALA A 94 2.35 1.80 8.50
N LEU A 95 2.70 0.78 9.30
CA LEU A 95 3.97 0.75 10.03
C LEU A 95 5.18 0.61 9.11
N ILE A 96 5.11 -0.26 8.09
CA ILE A 96 6.25 -0.47 7.18
C ILE A 96 6.58 0.83 6.41
N PRO A 97 5.61 1.51 5.76
CA PRO A 97 5.87 2.82 5.15
C PRO A 97 6.43 3.87 6.11
N PHE A 98 5.92 3.91 7.35
CA PHE A 98 6.40 4.83 8.37
C PHE A 98 7.86 4.55 8.74
N PHE A 99 8.21 3.29 9.02
CA PHE A 99 9.59 2.91 9.33
C PHE A 99 10.51 3.03 8.12
N ALA A 100 10.01 2.86 6.90
CA ALA A 100 10.74 3.16 5.67
C ALA A 100 10.96 4.66 5.42
N LYS A 101 10.49 5.56 6.30
CA LYS A 101 10.65 7.02 6.19
C LYS A 101 10.17 7.60 4.86
N ILE A 102 9.17 6.95 4.24
CA ILE A 102 8.59 7.41 2.98
C ILE A 102 7.90 8.75 3.24
N PRO A 103 8.26 9.84 2.54
CA PRO A 103 7.88 11.19 2.95
C PRO A 103 6.38 11.45 2.79
N LEU A 104 5.75 10.94 1.72
CA LEU A 104 4.31 11.01 1.50
C LEU A 104 3.66 9.65 1.74
N ARG A 105 2.72 9.56 2.69
CA ARG A 105 2.01 8.33 3.05
C ARG A 105 0.52 8.61 2.98
N THR A 106 -0.09 8.16 1.89
CA THR A 106 -1.50 8.37 1.56
C THR A 106 -2.34 7.16 1.96
N GLY A 107 -3.54 7.42 2.47
CA GLY A 107 -4.52 6.37 2.74
C GLY A 107 -5.74 6.91 3.47
N TRP A 108 -6.78 6.09 3.60
CA TRP A 108 -7.93 6.43 4.43
C TRP A 108 -7.55 6.54 5.91
N ARG A 109 -8.41 7.10 6.76
CA ARG A 109 -8.16 7.15 8.21
C ARG A 109 -8.00 5.75 8.82
N GLY A 110 -8.89 4.81 8.48
CA GLY A 110 -8.90 3.46 9.06
C GLY A 110 -8.92 3.49 10.60
N GLU A 111 -8.09 2.66 11.23
CA GLU A 111 -7.93 2.55 12.69
C GLU A 111 -7.15 3.73 13.32
N MET A 112 -7.60 4.97 13.07
CA MET A 112 -7.02 6.20 13.64
C MET A 112 -5.49 6.31 13.42
N ARG A 113 -5.03 6.09 12.19
CA ARG A 113 -3.62 6.05 11.77
C ARG A 113 -2.91 7.41 11.76
N TYR A 114 -3.25 8.28 12.70
CA TYR A 114 -2.64 9.58 12.85
C TYR A 114 -1.12 9.44 12.99
N ALA A 115 -0.36 10.38 12.42
CA ALA A 115 1.10 10.35 12.23
C ALA A 115 1.64 9.28 11.24
N LEU A 116 1.08 8.06 11.23
CA LEU A 116 1.51 7.00 10.31
C LEU A 116 1.12 7.30 8.86
N ILE A 117 -0.05 7.90 8.66
CA ILE A 117 -0.52 8.42 7.36
C ILE A 117 -0.57 9.95 7.48
N ASN A 118 0.16 10.65 6.61
CA ASN A 118 0.24 12.11 6.63
C ASN A 118 -0.52 12.79 5.48
N ASP A 119 -0.95 12.04 4.46
CA ASP A 119 -1.99 12.45 3.50
C ASP A 119 -3.24 11.59 3.72
N MET A 120 -4.00 11.96 4.75
CA MET A 120 -5.13 11.17 5.23
C MET A 120 -6.44 11.56 4.57
N ARG A 121 -7.19 10.57 4.09
CA ARG A 121 -8.55 10.73 3.55
C ARG A 121 -9.60 10.26 4.56
N ILE A 122 -10.69 10.99 4.70
CA ILE A 122 -11.82 10.60 5.58
C ILE A 122 -12.93 10.06 4.69
N LEU A 123 -13.33 8.80 4.93
CA LEU A 123 -14.31 8.12 4.10
C LEU A 123 -15.71 8.72 4.29
N ASP A 124 -16.21 9.37 3.26
CA ASP A 124 -17.62 9.71 3.10
C ASP A 124 -18.29 8.63 2.24
N LYS A 125 -19.13 7.80 2.87
CA LYS A 125 -19.80 6.68 2.18
C LYS A 125 -20.86 7.15 1.18
N SER A 126 -21.36 8.38 1.30
CA SER A 126 -22.31 8.95 0.35
C SER A 126 -21.62 9.36 -0.94
N MET A 127 -20.42 9.92 -0.84
CA MET A 127 -19.58 10.32 -1.97
C MET A 127 -18.91 9.12 -2.64
N TYR A 128 -18.51 8.10 -1.86
CA TYR A 128 -17.82 6.90 -2.34
C TYR A 128 -18.67 5.64 -2.05
N PRO A 129 -19.75 5.40 -2.81
CA PRO A 129 -20.68 4.31 -2.52
C PRO A 129 -20.11 2.92 -2.86
N ARG A 130 -19.29 2.79 -3.91
CA ARG A 130 -18.72 1.49 -4.34
C ARG A 130 -17.40 1.22 -3.65
N MET A 131 -17.04 -0.06 -3.49
CA MET A 131 -15.74 -0.43 -2.91
C MET A 131 -14.56 0.01 -3.77
N VAL A 132 -14.70 0.02 -5.10
CA VAL A 132 -13.65 0.49 -6.03
C VAL A 132 -13.40 2.00 -5.95
N ASP A 133 -14.35 2.76 -5.41
CA ASP A 133 -14.20 4.21 -5.19
C ASP A 133 -13.46 4.50 -3.87
N ARG A 134 -13.13 3.46 -3.10
CA ARG A 134 -12.49 3.50 -1.79
C ARG A 134 -11.14 2.81 -1.83
#